data_AF-T1DVB2-F1
#
_entry.id   AF-T1DVB2-F1
#
_cell.length_a   1.000
_cell.length_b   1.000
_cell.length_c   1.000
_cell.angle_alpha   90.00
_cell.angle_beta   90.00
_cell.angle_gamma   90.00
#
_symmetry.space_group_name_H-M   'P 1'
#
loop_
_entity.id
_entity.type
_entity.pdbx_description
1 polymer ?
#
loop_
_entity_poly.entity_id
_entity_poly.type
_entity_poly.pdbx_seq_one_letter_code
_entity_poly.pdbx_strand_id
1 'polypeptide(L)'
;MRGIDSFADRLIMLTAQDIDNINKDSHIAYLKALYDCQNFVLVDLSHTPTLNKKTFIQNFGYKDDFYLSFLSNQDSITDEYLQARKSLYHSISQLKQEKQKQELQELQKQQEILEQSLQNLDSKQKEAKELQKQQEKALRDKQRQEQQQARLNKHSNLILESQDKSITIIFLDKLNSNVISSSNNVQFFNNISMSHLLHIHNNKIDIFTKDKTYIDIQELESLLQEYVNTNTESNNTKQDSPISLDILNSPSTQIFLDSTLLTGSSEIQSNPFFLWSIR
;
A
#
# COMPACT_ATOMS: atom_id res chain seq x y z
N MET A 1 -31.16 -19.09 -24.35
CA MET A 1 -30.86 -18.87 -22.92
C MET A 1 -29.66 -17.93 -22.83
N ARG A 2 -29.86 -16.64 -22.52
CA ARG A 2 -28.80 -15.76 -22.01
C ARG A 2 -28.61 -16.15 -20.54
N GLY A 3 -27.44 -16.23 -19.93
CA GLY A 3 -26.05 -16.06 -20.33
C GLY A 3 -25.25 -16.57 -19.12
N ILE A 4 -23.96 -16.82 -19.29
CA ILE A 4 -23.09 -17.21 -18.19
C ILE A 4 -22.98 -15.98 -17.27
N ASP A 5 -23.64 -16.01 -16.10
CA ASP A 5 -23.47 -14.98 -15.05
C ASP A 5 -22.02 -15.07 -14.55
N SER A 6 -21.13 -14.25 -15.12
CA SER A 6 -19.73 -14.29 -14.77
C SER A 6 -19.50 -13.54 -13.46
N PHE A 7 -18.47 -13.93 -12.70
CA PHE A 7 -18.07 -13.20 -11.50
C PHE A 7 -17.74 -11.71 -11.80
N ALA A 8 -17.30 -11.42 -13.03
CA ALA A 8 -17.03 -10.06 -13.47
C ALA A 8 -18.29 -9.18 -13.53
N ASP A 9 -19.45 -9.76 -13.85
CA ASP A 9 -20.73 -9.03 -13.91
C ASP A 9 -21.25 -8.61 -12.52
N ARG A 10 -20.64 -9.15 -11.46
CA ARG A 10 -20.94 -8.87 -10.05
C ARG A 10 -19.97 -7.88 -9.41
N LEU A 11 -19.08 -7.28 -10.20
CA LEU A 11 -18.15 -6.24 -9.74
C LEU A 11 -18.61 -4.88 -10.25
N ILE A 12 -18.82 -3.95 -9.32
CA ILE A 12 -18.99 -2.52 -9.65
C ILE A 12 -17.65 -1.85 -9.41
N MET A 13 -17.07 -1.28 -10.47
CA MET A 13 -15.85 -0.47 -10.37
C MET A 13 -16.20 0.90 -9.79
N LEU A 14 -15.43 1.33 -8.80
CA LEU A 14 -15.55 2.64 -8.17
C LEU A 14 -14.65 3.65 -8.87
N THR A 15 -15.20 4.82 -9.16
CA THR A 15 -14.43 6.00 -9.60
C THR A 15 -13.85 6.75 -8.41
N ALA A 16 -12.90 7.65 -8.67
CA ALA A 16 -12.39 8.56 -7.64
C ALA A 16 -13.51 9.38 -6.99
N GLN A 17 -14.49 9.82 -7.79
CA GLN A 17 -15.64 10.58 -7.30
C GLN A 17 -16.55 9.73 -6.40
N ASP A 18 -16.74 8.45 -6.72
CA ASP A 18 -17.51 7.54 -5.85
C ASP A 18 -16.87 7.44 -4.47
N ILE A 19 -15.54 7.38 -4.42
CA ILE A 19 -14.75 7.34 -3.17
C ILE A 19 -14.87 8.66 -2.40
N ASP A 20 -14.76 9.80 -3.09
CA ASP A 20 -14.87 11.12 -2.46
C ASP A 20 -16.25 11.35 -1.84
N ASN A 21 -17.29 10.74 -2.40
CA ASN A 21 -18.66 10.83 -1.90
C ASN A 21 -18.95 9.90 -0.71
N ILE A 22 -18.06 8.97 -0.36
CA ILE A 22 -18.25 8.07 0.79
C ILE A 22 -18.31 8.88 2.09
N ASN A 23 -19.30 8.58 2.92
CA ASN A 23 -19.50 9.15 4.25
C ASN A 23 -19.83 8.04 5.25
N LYS A 24 -19.93 8.37 6.54
CA LYS A 24 -20.21 7.39 7.62
C LYS A 24 -21.53 6.61 7.45
N ASP A 25 -22.49 7.16 6.70
CA ASP A 25 -23.79 6.54 6.45
C ASP A 25 -23.80 5.69 5.16
N SER A 26 -22.68 5.64 4.45
CA SER A 26 -22.53 4.85 3.23
C SER A 26 -22.59 3.36 3.53
N HIS A 27 -23.04 2.58 2.56
CA HIS A 27 -23.20 1.14 2.74
C HIS A 27 -21.84 0.47 3.06
N ILE A 28 -21.86 -0.52 3.95
CA ILE A 28 -20.66 -1.18 4.52
C ILE A 28 -19.67 -1.64 3.45
N ALA A 29 -20.18 -2.11 2.31
CA ALA A 29 -19.35 -2.54 1.18
C ALA A 29 -18.47 -1.41 0.62
N TYR A 30 -18.96 -0.17 0.54
CA TYR A 30 -18.17 0.98 0.10
C TYR A 30 -17.18 1.41 1.18
N LEU A 31 -17.58 1.39 2.46
CA LEU A 31 -16.67 1.65 3.57
C LEU A 31 -15.52 0.63 3.60
N LYS A 32 -15.80 -0.65 3.30
CA LYS A 32 -14.76 -1.68 3.19
C LYS A 32 -13.84 -1.43 2.00
N ALA A 33 -14.39 -1.06 0.85
CA ALA A 33 -13.60 -0.72 -0.33
C ALA A 33 -12.68 0.49 -0.07
N LEU A 34 -13.16 1.52 0.62
CA LEU A 34 -12.36 2.64 1.09
C LEU A 34 -11.23 2.18 2.02
N TYR A 35 -11.57 1.39 3.03
CA TYR A 35 -10.61 0.88 4.01
C TYR A 35 -9.50 0.03 3.38
N ASP A 36 -9.84 -0.90 2.49
CA ASP A 36 -8.87 -1.78 1.81
C ASP A 36 -8.16 -1.09 0.63
N CYS A 37 -8.49 0.16 0.32
CA CYS A 37 -8.03 0.84 -0.88
C CYS A 37 -8.32 0.07 -2.19
N GLN A 38 -9.52 -0.52 -2.27
CA GLN A 38 -10.04 -1.27 -3.42
C GLN A 38 -10.94 -0.40 -4.29
N ASN A 39 -10.80 -0.53 -5.60
CA ASN A 39 -11.60 0.22 -6.57
C ASN A 39 -12.83 -0.57 -7.07
N PHE A 40 -13.34 -1.52 -6.28
CA PHE A 40 -14.52 -2.30 -6.66
C PHE A 40 -15.36 -2.71 -5.45
N VAL A 41 -16.63 -3.03 -5.71
CA VAL A 41 -17.57 -3.62 -4.76
C VAL A 41 -18.26 -4.83 -5.37
N LEU A 42 -18.46 -5.87 -4.56
CA LEU A 42 -19.23 -7.07 -4.95
C LEU A 42 -20.73 -6.88 -4.75
N VAL A 43 -21.49 -7.05 -5.82
CA VAL A 43 -22.95 -6.94 -5.85
C VAL A 43 -23.64 -8.25 -6.24
N ASP A 44 -24.90 -8.37 -5.88
CA ASP A 44 -25.76 -9.45 -6.33
C ASP A 44 -26.30 -9.19 -7.76
N LEU A 45 -27.15 -10.10 -8.25
CA LEU A 45 -27.78 -9.97 -9.56
C LEU A 45 -28.74 -8.78 -9.67
N SER A 46 -29.12 -8.17 -8.55
CA SER A 46 -29.96 -6.97 -8.47
C SER A 46 -29.12 -5.69 -8.29
N HIS A 47 -27.79 -5.77 -8.49
CA HIS A 47 -26.83 -4.69 -8.24
C HIS A 47 -26.83 -4.15 -6.81
N THR A 48 -27.28 -4.96 -5.83
CA THR A 48 -27.23 -4.60 -4.42
C THR A 48 -25.93 -5.12 -3.79
N PRO A 49 -25.19 -4.32 -3.02
CA PRO A 49 -23.97 -4.79 -2.38
C PRO A 49 -24.23 -5.99 -1.46
N THR A 50 -23.46 -7.05 -1.67
CA THR A 50 -23.65 -8.34 -0.97
C THR A 50 -23.19 -8.31 0.49
N LEU A 51 -22.25 -7.42 0.81
CA LEU A 51 -21.62 -7.34 2.12
C LEU A 51 -22.42 -6.45 3.07
N ASN A 52 -23.06 -7.05 4.07
CA ASN A 52 -23.70 -6.38 5.19
C ASN A 52 -23.08 -6.81 6.54
N LYS A 53 -23.49 -6.18 7.65
CA LYS A 53 -22.93 -6.43 8.98
C LYS A 53 -23.01 -7.90 9.40
N LYS A 54 -24.14 -8.56 9.15
CA LYS A 54 -24.36 -9.97 9.50
C LYS A 54 -23.42 -10.88 8.71
N THR A 55 -23.36 -10.72 7.39
CA THR A 55 -22.48 -11.51 6.52
C THR A 55 -21.01 -11.23 6.81
N PHE A 56 -20.66 -9.99 7.17
CA PHE A 56 -19.30 -9.61 7.54
C PHE A 56 -18.84 -10.39 8.79
N ILE A 57 -19.64 -10.32 9.86
CA ILE A 57 -19.33 -11.02 11.12
C ILE A 57 -19.19 -12.53 10.91
N GLN A 58 -20.04 -13.14 10.06
CA GLN A 58 -19.97 -14.57 9.77
C GLN A 58 -18.69 -14.97 9.04
N ASN A 59 -18.18 -14.12 8.16
CA ASN A 59 -17.01 -14.43 7.33
C ASN A 59 -15.68 -14.04 7.98
N PHE A 60 -15.63 -12.90 8.69
CA PHE A 60 -14.39 -12.29 9.18
C PHE A 60 -14.33 -12.21 10.72
N GLY A 61 -15.48 -12.25 11.40
CA GLY A 61 -15.56 -12.17 12.86
C GLY A 61 -15.41 -10.75 13.42
N TYR A 62 -15.44 -10.66 14.75
CA TYR A 62 -15.43 -9.39 15.51
C TYR A 62 -14.03 -8.82 15.78
N LYS A 63 -12.99 -9.61 15.54
CA LYS A 63 -11.59 -9.22 15.77
C LYS A 63 -10.93 -8.60 14.54
N ASP A 64 -11.69 -8.47 13.45
CA ASP A 64 -11.21 -7.88 12.21
C ASP A 64 -11.03 -6.36 12.37
N ASP A 65 -9.92 -5.84 11.86
CA ASP A 65 -9.54 -4.43 12.02
C ASP A 65 -10.57 -3.48 11.39
N PHE A 66 -11.19 -3.86 10.25
CA PHE A 66 -12.26 -3.08 9.65
C PHE A 66 -13.52 -3.10 10.52
N TYR A 67 -13.87 -4.26 11.11
CA TYR A 67 -15.00 -4.33 12.02
C TYR A 67 -14.82 -3.37 13.21
N LEU A 68 -13.64 -3.37 13.81
CA LEU A 68 -13.31 -2.49 14.96
C LEU A 68 -13.32 -1.01 14.56
N SER A 69 -12.77 -0.68 13.39
CA SER A 69 -12.66 0.69 12.89
C SER A 69 -14.00 1.27 12.42
N PHE A 70 -14.81 0.49 11.68
CA PHE A 70 -15.98 1.01 10.95
C PHE A 70 -17.33 0.50 11.48
N LEU A 71 -17.41 -0.66 12.13
CA LEU A 71 -18.69 -1.32 12.44
C LEU A 71 -19.04 -1.38 13.93
N SER A 72 -18.08 -1.46 14.84
CA SER A 72 -18.35 -1.41 16.28
C SER A 72 -18.63 0.00 16.78
N ASN A 73 -18.07 1.02 16.12
CA ASN A 73 -18.11 2.42 16.57
C ASN A 73 -18.49 3.38 15.44
N GLN A 74 -19.46 2.98 14.60
CA GLN A 74 -19.84 3.76 13.41
C GLN A 74 -20.18 5.22 13.76
N ASP A 75 -20.80 5.46 14.92
CA ASP A 75 -21.16 6.80 15.39
C ASP A 75 -19.95 7.67 15.76
N SER A 76 -18.82 7.06 16.08
CA SER A 76 -17.58 7.75 16.44
C SER A 76 -16.74 8.14 15.23
N ILE A 77 -17.05 7.64 14.03
CA ILE A 77 -16.28 7.92 12.82
C ILE A 77 -16.38 9.43 12.51
N THR A 78 -15.24 10.11 12.60
CA THR A 78 -15.12 11.54 12.30
C THR A 78 -14.96 11.79 10.81
N ASP A 79 -15.33 12.99 10.37
CA ASP A 79 -15.08 13.40 8.99
C ASP A 79 -13.58 13.47 8.71
N GLU A 80 -12.78 13.88 9.68
CA GLU A 80 -11.31 13.91 9.63
C GLU A 80 -10.73 12.52 9.32
N TYR A 81 -11.17 11.48 10.04
CA TYR A 81 -10.75 10.10 9.79
C TYR A 81 -11.14 9.63 8.38
N LEU A 82 -12.36 9.94 7.94
CA LEU A 82 -12.81 9.58 6.59
C LEU A 82 -11.99 10.30 5.51
N GLN A 83 -11.62 11.57 5.71
CA GLN A 83 -10.78 12.30 4.77
C GLN A 83 -9.34 11.77 4.74
N ALA A 84 -8.77 11.39 5.87
CA ALA A 84 -7.47 10.70 5.93
C ALA A 84 -7.53 9.37 5.15
N ARG A 85 -8.59 8.58 5.34
CA ARG A 85 -8.81 7.32 4.60
C ARG A 85 -8.95 7.53 3.09
N LYS A 86 -9.65 8.58 2.64
CA LYS A 86 -9.75 8.94 1.22
C LYS A 86 -8.40 9.36 0.65
N SER A 87 -7.63 10.13 1.42
CA SER A 87 -6.28 10.55 1.01
C SER A 87 -5.35 9.34 0.85
N LEU A 88 -5.41 8.38 1.78
CA LEU A 88 -4.69 7.11 1.69
C LEU A 88 -5.12 6.32 0.45
N TYR A 89 -6.42 6.22 0.19
CA TYR A 89 -6.95 5.56 -1.01
C TYR A 89 -6.35 6.14 -2.28
N HIS A 90 -6.38 7.47 -2.44
CA HIS A 90 -5.87 8.13 -3.63
C HIS A 90 -4.37 7.90 -3.80
N SER A 91 -3.63 7.95 -2.70
CA SER A 91 -2.19 7.68 -2.68
C SER A 91 -1.86 6.25 -3.11
N ILE A 92 -2.56 5.25 -2.58
CA ILE A 92 -2.41 3.85 -2.98
C ILE A 92 -2.83 3.64 -4.44
N SER A 93 -3.90 4.29 -4.88
CA SER A 93 -4.38 4.23 -6.27
C SER A 93 -3.33 4.78 -7.25
N GLN A 94 -2.74 5.92 -6.93
CA GLN A 94 -1.64 6.51 -7.69
C GLN A 94 -0.44 5.55 -7.75
N LEU A 95 0.01 5.02 -6.62
CA LEU A 95 1.12 4.06 -6.56
C LEU A 95 0.86 2.79 -7.40
N LYS A 96 -0.37 2.28 -7.38
CA LYS A 96 -0.80 1.16 -8.23
C LYS A 96 -0.66 1.51 -9.72
N GLN A 97 -1.10 2.69 -10.13
CA GLN A 97 -1.02 3.15 -11.53
C GLN A 97 0.42 3.38 -11.97
N GLU A 98 1.24 4.02 -11.13
CA GLU A 98 2.66 4.26 -11.42
C GLU A 98 3.42 2.95 -11.66
N LYS A 99 3.22 1.95 -10.79
CA LYS A 99 3.81 0.63 -10.95
C LYS A 99 3.35 -0.07 -12.23
N GLN A 100 2.04 -0.07 -12.52
CA GLN A 100 1.52 -0.67 -13.76
C GLN A 100 2.11 -0.02 -15.02
N LYS A 101 2.27 1.31 -15.00
CA LYS A 101 2.88 2.05 -16.11
C LYS A 101 4.36 1.69 -16.29
N GLN A 102 5.11 1.55 -15.20
CA GLN A 102 6.51 1.12 -15.24
C GLN A 102 6.65 -0.29 -15.84
N GLU A 103 5.83 -1.25 -15.39
CA GLU A 103 5.81 -2.61 -15.95
C GLU A 103 5.50 -2.62 -17.44
N LEU A 104 4.51 -1.84 -17.87
CA LEU A 104 4.14 -1.75 -19.28
C LEU A 104 5.28 -1.19 -20.14
N GLN A 105 5.99 -0.16 -19.63
CA GLN A 105 7.16 0.41 -20.31
C GLN A 105 8.32 -0.58 -20.39
N GLU A 106 8.57 -1.37 -19.35
CA GLU A 106 9.59 -2.41 -19.38
C GLU A 106 9.27 -3.51 -20.39
N LEU A 107 8.01 -3.95 -20.44
CA LEU A 107 7.54 -4.94 -21.41
C LEU A 107 7.64 -4.42 -22.85
N GLN A 108 7.31 -3.16 -23.10
CA GLN A 108 7.47 -2.53 -24.42
C GLN A 108 8.94 -2.48 -24.84
N LYS A 109 9.85 -2.07 -23.95
CA LYS A 109 11.29 -2.09 -24.25
C LYS A 109 11.80 -3.50 -24.55
N GLN A 110 11.33 -4.51 -23.82
CA GLN A 110 11.69 -5.91 -24.08
C GLN A 110 11.17 -6.39 -25.44
N GLN A 111 9.96 -6.00 -25.83
CA GLN A 111 9.41 -6.30 -27.15
C GLN A 111 10.22 -5.63 -28.26
N GLU A 112 10.56 -4.34 -28.14
CA GLU A 112 11.37 -3.63 -29.12
C GLU A 112 12.76 -4.26 -29.29
N ILE A 113 13.41 -4.65 -28.19
CA ILE A 113 14.70 -5.36 -28.22
C ILE A 113 14.56 -6.70 -28.94
N LEU A 114 13.47 -7.44 -28.69
CA LEU A 114 13.21 -8.72 -29.33
C LEU A 114 12.95 -8.53 -30.83
N GLU A 115 12.15 -7.53 -31.23
CA GLU A 115 11.86 -7.21 -32.63
C GLU A 115 13.11 -6.76 -33.40
N GLN A 116 13.97 -5.92 -32.81
CA GLN A 116 15.26 -5.55 -33.39
C GLN A 116 16.18 -6.77 -33.53
N SER A 117 16.15 -7.68 -32.55
CA SER A 117 16.89 -8.95 -32.63
C SER A 117 16.35 -9.85 -33.74
N LEU A 118 15.03 -9.89 -33.95
CA LEU A 118 14.35 -10.63 -35.02
C LEU A 118 14.57 -10.02 -36.42
N GLN A 119 14.70 -8.71 -36.54
CA GLN A 119 15.04 -8.06 -37.82
C GLN A 119 16.50 -8.30 -38.23
N ASN A 120 17.41 -8.45 -37.26
CA ASN A 120 18.82 -8.78 -37.52
C ASN A 120 19.06 -10.28 -37.78
N LEU A 121 18.03 -11.12 -37.67
CA LEU A 121 18.12 -12.58 -37.77
C LEU A 121 18.29 -13.10 -39.21
N ASP A 122 18.07 -12.27 -40.24
CA ASP A 122 18.39 -12.62 -41.63
C ASP A 122 19.90 -12.56 -41.94
N SER A 123 20.74 -12.13 -40.98
CA SER A 123 22.18 -11.98 -41.23
C SER A 123 23.14 -12.71 -40.28
N LYS A 124 22.71 -13.34 -39.18
CA LYS A 124 23.68 -13.99 -38.26
C LYS A 124 23.17 -15.25 -37.55
N GLN A 125 23.32 -16.38 -38.23
CA GLN A 125 23.32 -17.73 -37.63
C GLN A 125 24.48 -18.01 -36.65
N LYS A 126 25.20 -16.99 -36.15
CA LYS A 126 26.31 -17.15 -35.19
C LYS A 126 26.17 -16.37 -33.86
N GLU A 127 25.27 -15.39 -33.75
CA GLU A 127 25.16 -14.55 -32.52
C GLU A 127 24.17 -15.06 -31.47
N ALA A 128 23.29 -16.02 -31.81
CA ALA A 128 22.29 -16.57 -30.89
C ALA A 128 22.89 -17.20 -29.61
N LYS A 129 24.14 -17.68 -29.67
CA LYS A 129 24.83 -18.30 -28.53
C LYS A 129 25.38 -17.27 -27.51
N GLU A 130 25.68 -16.05 -27.95
CA GLU A 130 26.14 -14.96 -27.08
C GLU A 130 24.96 -14.23 -26.43
N LEU A 131 23.86 -14.03 -27.17
CA LEU A 131 22.64 -13.42 -26.65
C LEU A 131 22.00 -14.26 -25.54
N GLN A 132 21.98 -15.59 -25.70
CA GLN A 132 21.49 -16.52 -24.69
C GLN A 132 22.33 -16.49 -23.42
N LYS A 133 23.66 -16.31 -23.56
CA LYS A 133 24.61 -16.18 -22.44
C LYS A 133 24.49 -14.83 -21.73
N GLN A 134 24.17 -13.76 -22.47
CA GLN A 134 23.90 -12.43 -21.90
C GLN A 134 22.54 -12.37 -21.21
N GLN A 135 21.50 -13.00 -21.76
CA GLN A 135 20.19 -13.13 -21.11
C GLN A 135 20.28 -13.99 -19.84
N GLU A 136 21.01 -15.11 -19.85
CA GLU A 136 21.26 -15.89 -18.63
C GLU A 136 22.06 -15.11 -17.60
N LYS A 137 23.01 -14.27 -18.03
CA LYS A 137 23.79 -13.42 -17.12
C LYS A 137 22.92 -12.31 -16.54
N ALA A 138 22.09 -11.64 -17.34
CA ALA A 138 21.15 -10.63 -16.87
C ALA A 138 20.08 -11.23 -15.95
N LEU A 139 19.58 -12.43 -16.24
CA LEU A 139 18.64 -13.16 -15.37
C LEU A 139 19.32 -13.61 -14.08
N ARG A 140 20.57 -14.09 -14.12
CA ARG A 140 21.37 -14.40 -12.92
C ARG A 140 21.74 -13.18 -12.10
N ASP A 141 21.96 -12.04 -12.74
CA ASP A 141 22.29 -10.79 -12.07
C ASP A 141 21.02 -10.18 -11.46
N LYS A 142 19.86 -10.29 -12.13
CA LYS A 142 18.54 -9.96 -11.57
C LYS A 142 18.16 -10.89 -10.41
N GLN A 143 18.36 -12.21 -10.56
CA GLN A 143 18.19 -13.17 -9.45
C GLN A 143 19.20 -12.95 -8.32
N ARG A 144 20.43 -12.49 -8.60
CA ARG A 144 21.40 -12.12 -7.56
C ARG A 144 21.04 -10.81 -6.88
N GLN A 145 20.49 -9.84 -7.59
CA GLN A 145 19.96 -8.60 -7.01
C GLN A 145 18.71 -8.87 -6.16
N GLU A 146 17.78 -9.70 -6.65
CA GLU A 146 16.61 -10.17 -5.90
C GLU A 146 17.04 -11.03 -4.69
N GLN A 147 18.06 -11.89 -4.81
CA GLN A 147 18.61 -12.65 -3.68
C GLN A 147 19.44 -11.80 -2.71
N GLN A 148 20.08 -10.71 -3.16
CA GLN A 148 20.76 -9.75 -2.28
C GLN A 148 19.75 -8.86 -1.56
N GLN A 149 18.68 -8.41 -2.22
CA GLN A 149 17.53 -7.73 -1.61
C GLN A 149 16.81 -8.67 -0.63
N ALA A 150 16.65 -9.95 -0.96
CA ALA A 150 16.07 -10.95 -0.05
C ALA A 150 17.00 -11.37 1.11
N ARG A 151 18.32 -11.16 0.99
CA ARG A 151 19.29 -11.45 2.06
C ARG A 151 19.52 -10.29 3.02
N LEU A 152 19.19 -9.05 2.62
CA LEU A 152 19.32 -7.87 3.48
C LEU A 152 18.10 -7.62 4.37
N ASN A 153 16.90 -8.10 4.01
CA ASN A 153 15.69 -7.80 4.77
C ASN A 153 15.07 -9.01 5.46
N LYS A 154 15.68 -9.45 6.57
CA LYS A 154 14.97 -10.28 7.56
C LYS A 154 14.09 -9.45 8.51
N HIS A 155 14.19 -8.12 8.46
CA HIS A 155 13.58 -7.23 9.45
C HIS A 155 13.00 -5.91 8.91
N SER A 156 13.07 -5.61 7.62
CA SER A 156 12.58 -4.32 7.13
C SER A 156 11.05 -4.28 7.00
N ASN A 157 10.47 -3.22 7.53
CA ASN A 157 9.12 -2.81 7.21
C ASN A 157 8.98 -2.43 5.73
N LEU A 158 7.77 -2.57 5.17
CA LEU A 158 7.51 -2.22 3.77
C LEU A 158 7.36 -0.71 3.62
N ILE A 159 8.11 -0.12 2.69
CA ILE A 159 8.00 1.30 2.32
C ILE A 159 7.61 1.40 0.85
N LEU A 160 6.56 2.17 0.56
CA LEU A 160 6.13 2.53 -0.78
C LEU A 160 6.29 4.04 -0.96
N GLU A 161 6.99 4.46 -2.00
CA GLU A 161 7.23 5.88 -2.32
C GLU A 161 6.76 6.17 -3.75
N SER A 162 6.11 7.32 -3.96
CA SER A 162 5.73 7.80 -5.29
C SER A 162 6.94 8.29 -6.08
N GLN A 163 6.83 8.35 -7.41
CA GLN A 163 7.91 8.86 -8.26
C GLN A 163 8.30 10.31 -7.95
N ASP A 164 7.34 11.14 -7.55
CA ASP A 164 7.56 12.55 -7.19
C ASP A 164 7.93 12.76 -5.71
N LYS A 165 8.01 11.67 -4.93
CA LYS A 165 8.31 11.63 -3.49
C LYS A 165 7.38 12.48 -2.61
N SER A 166 6.26 12.93 -3.17
CA SER A 166 5.25 13.67 -2.42
C SER A 166 4.40 12.76 -1.54
N ILE A 167 4.41 11.45 -1.85
CA ILE A 167 3.64 10.41 -1.17
C ILE A 167 4.59 9.30 -0.71
N THR A 168 4.58 9.03 0.59
CA THR A 168 5.26 7.87 1.16
C THR A 168 4.35 7.12 2.12
N ILE A 169 4.32 5.80 2.00
CA ILE A 169 3.54 4.90 2.85
C ILE A 169 4.48 3.89 3.50
N ILE A 170 4.49 3.85 4.83
CA ILE A 170 5.33 2.95 5.61
C ILE A 170 4.42 2.01 6.39
N PHE A 171 4.45 0.72 6.06
CA PHE A 171 3.69 -0.29 6.78
C PHE A 171 4.46 -0.70 8.04
N LEU A 172 3.81 -0.61 9.19
CA LEU A 172 4.41 -0.93 10.47
C LEU A 172 4.33 -2.42 10.80
N ASP A 173 3.40 -3.14 10.17
CA ASP A 173 3.33 -4.60 10.25
C ASP A 173 4.47 -5.24 9.45
N LYS A 174 5.15 -6.23 10.06
CA LYS A 174 6.11 -7.08 9.36
C LYS A 174 5.34 -7.93 8.34
N LEU A 175 5.68 -7.77 7.06
CA LEU A 175 5.10 -8.60 6.01
C LEU A 175 5.51 -10.06 6.19
N ASN A 176 4.54 -10.96 6.06
CA ASN A 176 4.84 -12.38 5.94
C ASN A 176 5.60 -12.60 4.62
N SER A 177 6.71 -13.36 4.64
CA SER A 177 7.60 -13.58 3.49
C SER A 177 6.88 -14.12 2.24
N ASN A 178 5.71 -14.75 2.42
CA ASN A 178 4.89 -15.28 1.35
C ASN A 178 4.13 -14.21 0.55
N VAL A 179 3.97 -13.00 1.09
CA VAL A 179 3.33 -11.86 0.39
C VAL A 179 4.32 -11.14 -0.53
N ILE A 180 5.59 -11.11 -0.14
CA ILE A 180 6.68 -10.42 -0.86
C ILE A 180 7.03 -11.14 -2.18
N SER A 181 6.70 -12.42 -2.30
CA SER A 181 7.06 -13.27 -3.45
C SER A 181 6.03 -13.27 -4.58
N SER A 182 4.92 -12.54 -4.48
CA SER A 182 3.97 -12.43 -5.59
C SER A 182 4.49 -11.46 -6.65
N SER A 183 4.85 -11.98 -7.83
CA SER A 183 5.20 -11.19 -9.02
C SER A 183 4.02 -10.40 -9.59
N ASN A 184 2.81 -10.60 -9.07
CA ASN A 184 1.62 -9.87 -9.46
C ASN A 184 1.36 -8.72 -8.47
N ASN A 185 1.67 -7.49 -8.88
CA ASN A 185 1.48 -6.28 -8.08
C ASN A 185 0.02 -6.06 -7.61
N VAL A 186 -0.97 -6.55 -8.36
CA VAL A 186 -2.39 -6.50 -7.94
C VAL A 186 -2.65 -7.42 -6.74
N GLN A 187 -2.03 -8.60 -6.68
CA GLN A 187 -2.16 -9.50 -5.53
C GLN A 187 -1.41 -8.96 -4.31
N PHE A 188 -0.29 -8.25 -4.53
CA PHE A 188 0.47 -7.63 -3.45
C PHE A 188 -0.38 -6.65 -2.63
N PHE A 189 -0.99 -5.65 -3.27
CA PHE A 189 -1.81 -4.67 -2.54
C PHE A 189 -3.07 -5.26 -1.90
N ASN A 190 -3.59 -6.36 -2.43
CA ASN A 190 -4.77 -7.02 -1.87
C ASN A 190 -4.46 -7.87 -0.62
N ASN A 191 -3.18 -8.14 -0.36
CA ASN A 191 -2.73 -9.01 0.73
C ASN A 191 -2.09 -8.25 1.89
N ILE A 192 -2.08 -6.91 1.85
CA ILE A 192 -1.45 -6.06 2.87
C ILE A 192 -2.55 -5.33 3.63
N SER A 193 -2.46 -5.32 4.96
CA SER A 193 -3.42 -4.60 5.79
C SER A 193 -3.19 -3.09 5.72
N MET A 194 -4.27 -2.32 5.60
CA MET A 194 -4.25 -0.86 5.63
C MET A 194 -4.49 -0.28 7.03
N SER A 195 -4.40 -1.12 8.06
CA SER A 195 -4.71 -0.81 9.47
C SER A 195 -3.53 -0.22 10.26
N HIS A 196 -2.28 -0.52 9.85
CA HIS A 196 -1.10 -0.21 10.65
C HIS A 196 0.03 0.34 9.77
N LEU A 197 -0.04 1.64 9.51
CA LEU A 197 0.87 2.33 8.59
C LEU A 197 0.97 3.82 8.89
N LEU A 198 2.05 4.42 8.39
CA LEU A 198 2.21 5.87 8.26
C LEU A 198 1.95 6.25 6.81
N HIS A 199 1.17 7.30 6.62
CA HIS A 199 0.88 7.89 5.32
C HIS A 199 1.33 9.35 5.32
N ILE A 200 2.40 9.62 4.58
CA ILE A 200 2.97 10.95 4.40
C ILE A 200 2.50 11.47 3.04
N HIS A 201 1.81 12.60 3.02
CA HIS A 201 1.30 13.21 1.79
C HIS A 201 1.07 14.70 1.98
N ASN A 202 1.32 15.53 0.96
CA ASN A 202 0.97 16.96 0.98
C ASN A 202 1.44 17.70 2.25
N ASN A 203 2.63 17.35 2.77
CA ASN A 203 3.19 17.87 4.02
C ASN A 203 2.34 17.58 5.28
N LYS A 204 1.50 16.56 5.22
CA LYS A 204 0.72 15.98 6.31
C LYS A 204 1.15 14.54 6.55
N ILE A 205 0.84 14.06 7.75
CA ILE A 205 1.12 12.69 8.14
C ILE A 205 -0.10 12.14 8.84
N ASP A 206 -0.65 11.07 8.29
CA ASP A 206 -1.71 10.31 8.91
C ASP A 206 -1.14 8.98 9.40
N ILE A 207 -1.27 8.72 10.70
CA ILE A 207 -0.78 7.50 11.33
C ILE A 207 -1.98 6.62 11.68
N PHE A 208 -2.09 5.46 11.04
CA PHE A 208 -3.14 4.48 11.32
C PHE A 208 -2.57 3.38 12.21
N THR A 209 -3.23 3.09 13.33
CA THR A 209 -2.75 2.07 14.27
C THR A 209 -3.86 1.19 14.82
N LYS A 210 -3.57 -0.11 14.89
CA LYS A 210 -4.44 -1.09 15.57
C LYS A 210 -4.45 -0.87 17.07
N ASP A 211 -5.50 -1.35 17.71
CA ASP A 211 -5.67 -1.32 19.15
C ASP A 211 -4.50 -1.94 19.90
N LYS A 212 -4.04 -1.23 20.94
CA LYS A 212 -2.97 -1.69 21.86
C LYS A 212 -1.62 -1.94 21.16
N THR A 213 -1.46 -1.45 19.93
CA THR A 213 -0.13 -1.40 19.30
C THR A 213 0.68 -0.27 19.93
N TYR A 214 1.96 -0.54 20.12
CA TYR A 214 2.92 0.45 20.55
C TYR A 214 3.75 0.82 19.33
N ILE A 215 3.82 2.12 19.00
CA ILE A 215 4.81 2.61 18.04
C ILE A 215 6.08 2.85 18.83
N ASP A 216 7.09 2.00 18.61
CA ASP A 216 8.43 2.26 19.09
C ASP A 216 9.08 3.31 18.18
N ILE A 217 9.25 4.52 18.71
CA ILE A 217 9.85 5.62 17.96
C ILE A 217 11.27 5.25 17.55
N GLN A 218 12.05 4.59 18.42
CA GLN A 218 13.44 4.20 18.14
C GLN A 218 13.50 3.21 16.98
N GLU A 219 12.58 2.25 16.94
CA GLU A 219 12.42 1.33 15.81
C GLU A 219 12.09 2.11 14.52
N LEU A 220 11.19 3.10 14.61
CA LEU A 220 10.84 3.94 13.47
C LEU A 220 12.02 4.79 12.97
N GLU A 221 12.80 5.43 13.85
CA GLU A 221 13.99 6.20 13.43
C GLU A 221 15.01 5.29 12.78
N SER A 222 15.22 4.09 13.33
CA SER A 222 16.13 3.09 12.76
C SER A 222 15.69 2.68 11.36
N LEU A 223 14.39 2.45 11.14
CA LEU A 223 13.83 2.09 9.83
C LEU A 223 13.98 3.23 8.82
N LEU A 224 13.70 4.46 9.24
CA LEU A 224 13.88 5.63 8.39
C LEU A 224 15.35 5.82 8.03
N GLN A 225 16.25 5.69 9.01
CA GLN A 225 17.69 5.81 8.79
C GLN A 225 18.22 4.71 7.87
N GLU A 226 17.76 3.47 8.02
CA GLU A 226 18.10 2.35 7.12
C GLU A 226 17.62 2.61 5.69
N TYR A 227 16.40 3.12 5.53
CA TYR A 227 15.87 3.54 4.24
C TYR A 227 16.70 4.68 3.61
N VAL A 228 17.10 5.69 4.40
CA VAL A 228 17.99 6.76 3.92
C VAL A 228 19.32 6.18 3.44
N ASN A 229 19.94 5.31 4.25
CA ASN A 229 21.26 4.76 3.98
C ASN A 229 21.26 3.89 2.71
N THR A 230 20.28 3.00 2.55
CA THR A 230 20.15 2.12 1.38
C THR A 230 19.93 2.87 0.07
N ASN A 231 19.21 4.00 0.11
CA ASN A 231 19.00 4.86 -1.07
C ASN A 231 20.16 5.81 -1.36
N THR A 232 20.99 6.12 -0.35
CA THR A 232 22.18 6.98 -0.51
C THR A 232 23.38 6.19 -1.05
N GLU A 233 23.51 4.91 -0.72
CA GLU A 233 24.59 4.06 -1.28
C GLU A 233 24.39 3.75 -2.78
N SER A 234 23.15 3.85 -3.28
CA SER A 234 22.82 3.59 -4.69
C SER A 234 22.97 4.81 -5.60
N ASN A 235 22.98 6.03 -5.05
CA ASN A 235 23.17 7.28 -5.79
C ASN A 235 24.19 8.15 -5.05
N ASN A 236 25.37 8.41 -5.62
CA ASN A 236 26.48 9.21 -5.06
C ASN A 236 26.16 10.72 -4.85
N THR A 237 24.95 11.05 -4.42
CA THR A 237 24.48 12.38 -4.05
C THR A 237 23.62 12.21 -2.81
N LYS A 238 23.99 12.86 -1.70
CA LYS A 238 23.13 13.01 -0.52
C LYS A 238 21.78 13.56 -0.98
N GLN A 239 20.79 12.69 -1.12
CA GLN A 239 19.41 13.12 -1.21
C GLN A 239 18.98 13.47 0.20
N ASP A 240 18.51 14.70 0.41
CA ASP A 240 17.76 15.05 1.60
C ASP A 240 16.58 14.09 1.67
N SER A 241 16.61 13.18 2.64
CA SER A 241 15.53 12.22 2.79
C SER A 241 14.28 12.98 3.21
N PRO A 242 13.13 12.78 2.57
CA PRO A 242 11.92 13.57 2.84
C PRO A 242 11.31 13.29 4.22
N ILE A 243 11.92 12.40 5.02
CA ILE A 243 11.37 11.93 6.29
C ILE A 243 12.43 12.11 7.39
N SER A 244 12.34 13.20 8.13
CA SER A 244 13.08 13.40 9.38
C SER A 244 12.20 13.02 10.57
N LEU A 245 12.80 12.82 11.74
CA LEU A 245 12.00 12.59 12.95
C LEU A 245 11.15 13.81 13.34
N ASP A 246 11.55 15.01 12.91
CA ASP A 246 10.79 16.25 13.13
C ASP A 246 9.40 16.20 12.49
N ILE A 247 9.23 15.37 11.47
CA ILE A 247 7.98 15.15 10.77
C ILE A 247 6.92 14.57 11.72
N LEU A 248 7.29 13.64 12.63
CA LEU A 248 6.36 13.14 13.66
C LEU A 248 5.91 14.22 14.65
N ASN A 249 6.79 15.19 14.92
CA ASN A 249 6.53 16.32 15.81
C ASN A 249 5.86 17.50 15.09
N SER A 250 5.52 17.35 13.80
CA SER A 250 4.84 18.38 13.03
C SER A 250 3.41 18.61 13.56
N PRO A 251 2.93 19.87 13.60
CA PRO A 251 1.53 20.17 13.89
C PRO A 251 0.55 19.58 12.86
N SER A 252 1.05 19.12 11.70
CA SER A 252 0.26 18.47 10.65
C SER A 252 0.10 16.96 10.83
N THR A 253 0.64 16.38 11.90
CA THR A 253 0.56 14.93 12.18
C THR A 253 -0.75 14.59 12.86
N GLN A 254 -1.51 13.66 12.28
CA GLN A 254 -2.73 13.11 12.83
C GLN A 254 -2.52 11.63 13.17
N ILE A 255 -3.04 11.21 14.33
CA ILE A 255 -2.93 9.83 14.80
C ILE A 255 -4.33 9.27 14.99
N PHE A 256 -4.61 8.18 14.29
CA PHE A 256 -5.88 7.47 14.33
C PHE A 256 -5.66 6.11 14.98
N LEU A 257 -6.07 5.98 16.25
CA LEU A 257 -6.14 4.69 16.89
C LEU A 257 -7.51 4.08 16.59
N ASP A 258 -7.53 2.81 16.20
CA ASP A 258 -8.77 2.05 16.02
C ASP A 258 -9.66 2.09 17.30
N SER A 259 -9.05 2.38 18.47
CA SER A 259 -9.66 2.45 19.79
C SER A 259 -9.96 3.86 20.29
N THR A 260 -9.44 4.92 19.69
CA THR A 260 -9.89 6.29 20.04
C THR A 260 -11.31 6.58 19.53
N LEU A 261 -11.81 5.75 18.61
CA LEU A 261 -13.23 5.63 18.28
C LEU A 261 -14.04 4.91 19.38
N LEU A 262 -13.42 4.22 20.35
CA LEU A 262 -14.09 3.44 21.41
C LEU A 262 -14.46 4.26 22.67
N THR A 263 -13.92 5.46 22.89
CA THR A 263 -14.14 6.19 24.16
C THR A 263 -14.81 7.56 24.06
N GLY A 264 -15.12 8.05 22.86
CA GLY A 264 -15.67 9.41 22.71
C GLY A 264 -14.76 10.49 23.30
N SER A 265 -13.46 10.21 23.40
CA SER A 265 -12.47 11.20 23.77
C SER A 265 -12.27 12.11 22.56
N SER A 266 -12.54 13.40 22.75
CA SER A 266 -12.08 14.45 21.84
C SER A 266 -10.64 14.16 21.43
N GLU A 267 -10.33 14.28 20.13
CA GLU A 267 -8.95 14.35 19.64
C GLU A 267 -8.16 15.22 20.61
N ILE A 268 -7.23 14.62 21.34
CA ILE A 268 -6.45 15.37 22.29
C ILE A 268 -5.60 16.29 21.44
N GLN A 269 -5.89 17.59 21.47
CA GLN A 269 -5.11 18.65 20.82
C GLN A 269 -3.68 18.78 21.38
N SER A 270 -3.24 17.80 22.17
CA SER A 270 -1.91 17.67 22.75
C SER A 270 -1.49 16.19 22.69
N ASN A 271 -0.68 15.89 21.68
CA ASN A 271 0.44 14.94 21.71
C ASN A 271 0.25 13.68 22.59
N PRO A 272 -0.09 12.50 22.02
CA PRO A 272 -0.18 11.26 22.81
C PRO A 272 1.20 10.65 23.14
N PHE A 273 2.30 11.27 22.75
CA PHE A 273 3.64 10.83 23.17
C PHE A 273 3.95 11.34 24.59
N PHE A 274 3.64 10.53 25.60
CA PHE A 274 4.39 10.59 26.85
C PHE A 274 5.81 10.09 26.57
N LEU A 275 6.68 11.03 26.20
CA LEU A 275 8.12 10.87 26.02
C LEU A 275 8.77 10.57 27.38
N TRP A 276 8.76 9.31 27.83
CA TRP A 276 9.64 8.92 28.92
C TRP A 276 11.04 8.69 28.36
N SER A 277 11.83 9.77 28.29
CA SER A 277 13.28 9.66 28.25
C SER A 277 13.73 9.22 29.63
N ILE A 278 14.04 7.93 29.78
CA ILE A 278 14.94 7.49 30.85
C ILE A 278 16.35 7.82 30.36
N ARG A 279 16.97 8.79 31.04
CA ARG A 279 18.41 9.08 30.90
C ARG A 279 19.27 7.90 31.34
#